data_AF-A0A0Q7ZXP8-F1
#
_entry.id   AF-A0A0Q7ZXP8-F1
#
_cell.length_a   1.000
_cell.length_b   1.000
_cell.length_c   1.000
_cell.angle_alpha   90.00
_cell.angle_beta   90.00
_cell.angle_gamma   90.00
#
_symmetry.space_group_name_H-M   'P 1'
#
loop_
_entity.id
_entity.type
_entity.pdbx_description
1 polymer ?
#
loop_
_entity_poly.entity_id
_entity_poly.type
_entity_poly.pdbx_seq_one_letter_code
_entity_poly.pdbx_strand_id
1 'polypeptide(L)'
;MGFNFTIAALADTRLEDLAGLGIRTTGATTSGDLALEEGTPYVGVRDGQLVFACASPELLDEVQQVSRELDARAVVAVFGSTADVHVLWMRDGEREHERVLNAGDVMDSLGEPWPEEEAAFAQEQFESDAVAETFARLTGVQVLDDEWLAGTFHELDWPFSSESESREGGLTEAAEPVDQDFIEVDRGLLQGMAAVQRAGLAVMVLLGLGVLAEIAFLVLAVTRDESFGVPLPHLVFGVLALMTVLLGRLDAGRLMWTAASAGVLLFSIVVTGIARDHHVAVLSAYAVYLAVVIGALLWHAQRVKAVRRQLPR
;
A
#
# COMPACT_ATOMS: atom_id res chain seq x y z
N MET A 1 4.64 10.02 5.64
CA MET A 1 3.63 8.96 5.47
C MET A 1 4.30 7.81 4.75
N GLY A 2 3.94 6.55 5.04
CA GLY A 2 4.38 5.42 4.23
C GLY A 2 3.59 5.40 2.92
N PHE A 3 4.28 5.26 1.80
CA PHE A 3 3.67 5.21 0.47
C PHE A 3 3.22 3.77 0.16
N ASN A 4 1.92 3.58 -0.08
CA ASN A 4 1.35 2.33 -0.56
C ASN A 4 0.67 2.58 -1.90
N PHE A 5 1.45 2.56 -2.96
CA PHE A 5 0.95 2.83 -4.31
C PHE A 5 1.83 2.12 -5.33
N THR A 6 1.29 2.00 -6.53
CA THR A 6 2.02 1.56 -7.73
C THR A 6 2.02 2.68 -8.73
N ILE A 7 3.18 2.89 -9.33
CA ILE A 7 3.35 3.74 -10.50
C ILE A 7 3.92 2.93 -11.63
N ALA A 8 3.52 3.27 -12.84
CA ALA A 8 4.10 2.71 -14.04
C ALA A 8 4.28 3.78 -15.11
N ALA A 9 5.25 3.58 -15.98
CA ALA A 9 5.39 4.33 -17.20
C ALA A 9 5.52 3.36 -18.38
N LEU A 10 4.76 3.62 -19.44
CA LEU A 10 4.83 2.91 -20.71
C LEU A 10 5.27 3.90 -21.78
N ALA A 11 6.45 3.67 -22.33
CA ALA A 11 6.96 4.43 -23.45
C ALA A 11 6.37 3.91 -24.77
N ASP A 12 6.45 4.75 -25.80
CA ASP A 12 6.05 4.43 -27.18
C ASP A 12 4.59 3.94 -27.33
N THR A 13 3.75 4.20 -26.33
CA THR A 13 2.35 3.78 -26.26
C THR A 13 1.46 5.00 -26.18
N ARG A 14 0.31 4.95 -26.85
CA ARG A 14 -0.72 5.99 -26.80
C ARG A 14 -2.00 5.47 -26.18
N LEU A 15 -2.86 6.40 -25.75
CA LEU A 15 -4.14 6.06 -25.15
C LEU A 15 -5.03 5.27 -26.12
N GLU A 16 -4.89 5.50 -27.43
CA GLU A 16 -5.61 4.75 -28.46
C GLU A 16 -5.18 3.28 -28.54
N ASP A 17 -3.91 2.98 -28.24
CA ASP A 17 -3.38 1.61 -28.25
C ASP A 17 -4.00 0.80 -27.10
N LEU A 18 -4.17 1.43 -25.93
CA LEU A 18 -4.90 0.83 -24.79
C LEU A 18 -6.35 0.49 -25.15
N ALA A 19 -7.02 1.36 -25.91
CA ALA A 19 -8.39 1.11 -26.35
C ALA A 19 -8.50 -0.11 -27.29
N GLY A 20 -7.42 -0.44 -28.02
CA GLY A 20 -7.29 -1.67 -28.81
C GLY A 20 -7.28 -2.93 -27.95
N LEU A 21 -6.81 -2.83 -26.71
CA LEU A 21 -6.85 -3.88 -25.69
C LEU A 21 -8.14 -3.86 -24.85
N GLY A 22 -9.07 -2.95 -25.16
CA GLY A 22 -10.32 -2.79 -24.43
C GLY A 22 -10.21 -1.96 -23.15
N ILE A 23 -9.03 -1.41 -22.84
CA ILE A 23 -8.81 -0.50 -21.70
C ILE A 23 -9.24 0.91 -22.13
N ARG A 24 -10.17 1.54 -21.40
CA ARG A 24 -10.76 2.83 -21.80
C ARG A 24 -10.84 3.79 -20.65
N THR A 25 -10.84 5.09 -20.93
CA THR A 25 -11.11 6.08 -19.88
C THR A 25 -12.61 6.09 -19.53
N THR A 26 -12.94 6.21 -18.25
CA THR A 26 -14.34 6.33 -17.78
C THR A 26 -14.90 7.73 -18.04
N GLY A 27 -14.02 8.71 -18.28
CA GLY A 27 -14.32 10.13 -18.36
C GLY A 27 -14.17 10.86 -17.03
N ALA A 28 -13.98 10.15 -15.91
CA ALA A 28 -13.59 10.75 -14.65
C ALA A 28 -12.10 11.14 -14.67
N THR A 29 -11.76 12.19 -13.93
CA THR A 29 -10.40 12.72 -13.83
C THR A 29 -10.06 13.11 -12.41
N THR A 30 -8.78 13.01 -12.07
CA THR A 30 -8.23 13.40 -10.77
C THR A 30 -6.83 14.00 -10.94
N SER A 31 -6.25 14.51 -9.84
CA SER A 31 -4.85 14.95 -9.77
C SER A 31 -3.92 13.78 -9.48
N GLY A 32 -2.62 13.92 -9.79
CA GLY A 32 -1.67 12.82 -9.63
C GLY A 32 -1.50 12.33 -8.18
N ASP A 33 -1.63 13.19 -7.18
CA ASP A 33 -1.58 12.79 -5.76
C ASP A 33 -2.77 11.93 -5.36
N LEU A 34 -3.98 12.35 -5.75
CA LEU A 34 -5.20 11.59 -5.49
C LEU A 34 -5.22 10.27 -6.25
N ALA A 35 -4.68 10.23 -7.48
CA ALA A 35 -4.55 8.97 -8.22
C ALA A 35 -3.78 7.91 -7.42
N LEU A 36 -2.72 8.28 -6.68
CA LEU A 36 -1.93 7.35 -5.85
C LEU A 36 -2.68 6.85 -4.61
N GLU A 37 -3.78 7.50 -4.23
CA GLU A 37 -4.61 7.13 -3.08
C GLU A 37 -5.83 6.27 -3.48
N GLU A 38 -6.18 6.27 -4.76
CA GLU A 38 -7.36 5.57 -5.28
C GLU A 38 -7.06 4.12 -5.65
N GLY A 39 -8.01 3.21 -5.39
CA GLY A 39 -7.84 1.79 -5.68
C GLY A 39 -7.93 1.44 -7.18
N THR A 40 -8.58 2.28 -7.98
CA THR A 40 -8.72 2.10 -9.42
C THR A 40 -7.50 2.66 -10.17
N PRO A 41 -7.07 2.04 -11.29
CA PRO A 41 -6.01 2.58 -12.14
C PRO A 41 -6.39 3.92 -12.78
N TYR A 42 -5.48 4.89 -12.71
CA TYR A 42 -5.56 6.12 -13.49
C TYR A 42 -4.37 6.24 -14.44
N VAL A 43 -4.56 6.95 -15.55
CA VAL A 43 -3.49 7.24 -16.52
C VAL A 43 -3.39 8.73 -16.85
N GLY A 44 -2.15 9.22 -16.89
CA GLY A 44 -1.78 10.53 -17.40
C GLY A 44 -0.84 10.40 -18.60
N VAL A 45 -0.64 11.51 -19.33
CA VAL A 45 0.38 11.60 -20.37
C VAL A 45 1.48 12.53 -19.86
N ARG A 46 2.73 12.06 -19.85
CA ARG A 46 3.88 12.85 -19.45
C ARG A 46 5.05 12.60 -20.39
N ASP A 47 5.62 13.68 -20.93
CA ASP A 47 6.77 13.59 -21.86
C ASP A 47 6.57 12.61 -23.03
N GLY A 48 5.32 12.49 -23.50
CA GLY A 48 4.94 11.60 -24.60
C GLY A 48 4.76 10.13 -24.22
N GLN A 49 4.82 9.78 -22.93
CA GLN A 49 4.59 8.43 -22.42
C GLN A 49 3.30 8.37 -21.58
N LEU A 50 2.73 7.18 -21.48
CA LEU A 50 1.61 6.93 -20.57
C LEU A 50 2.15 6.64 -19.17
N VAL A 51 1.59 7.31 -18.18
CA VAL A 51 1.96 7.14 -16.78
C VAL A 51 0.75 6.67 -16.00
N PHE A 52 0.84 5.51 -15.38
CA PHE A 52 -0.22 4.91 -14.59
C PHE A 52 0.06 5.10 -13.10
N ALA A 53 -0.99 5.29 -12.32
CA ALA A 53 -0.91 5.47 -10.89
C ALA A 53 -2.17 4.91 -10.22
N CYS A 54 -1.99 4.12 -9.17
CA CYS A 54 -3.05 3.79 -8.22
C CYS A 54 -2.47 3.30 -6.90
N ALA A 55 -3.34 3.16 -5.91
CA ALA A 55 -3.02 2.54 -4.65
C ALA A 55 -2.81 1.02 -4.77
N SER A 56 -3.22 0.35 -5.87
CA SER A 56 -3.19 -1.12 -5.97
C SER A 56 -1.83 -1.68 -6.43
N PRO A 57 -1.22 -2.65 -5.72
CA PRO A 57 -0.04 -3.38 -6.21
C PRO A 57 -0.32 -4.24 -7.45
N GLU A 58 -1.59 -4.59 -7.69
CA GLU A 58 -2.01 -5.42 -8.83
C GLU A 58 -1.84 -4.69 -10.18
N LEU A 59 -1.67 -3.36 -10.17
CA LEU A 59 -1.32 -2.58 -11.37
C LEU A 59 -0.01 -3.08 -12.03
N LEU A 60 0.88 -3.70 -11.27
CA LEU A 60 2.09 -4.31 -11.84
C LEU A 60 1.75 -5.40 -12.86
N ASP A 61 0.93 -6.39 -12.49
CA ASP A 61 0.53 -7.48 -13.38
C ASP A 61 -0.22 -6.96 -14.61
N GLU A 62 -1.10 -5.98 -14.38
CA GLU A 62 -1.87 -5.30 -15.41
C GLU A 62 -0.96 -4.61 -16.44
N VAL A 63 0.03 -3.85 -15.99
CA VAL A 63 0.98 -3.17 -16.87
C VAL A 63 1.94 -4.15 -17.55
N GLN A 64 2.37 -5.21 -16.87
CA GLN A 64 3.19 -6.25 -17.50
C GLN A 64 2.46 -6.86 -18.70
N GLN A 65 1.17 -7.16 -18.54
CA GLN A 65 0.36 -7.69 -19.62
C GLN A 65 0.28 -6.71 -20.80
N VAL A 66 -0.06 -5.44 -20.54
CA VAL A 66 -0.13 -4.41 -21.59
C VAL A 66 1.20 -4.21 -22.30
N SER A 67 2.31 -4.15 -21.54
CA SER A 67 3.66 -4.03 -22.07
C SER A 67 4.02 -5.19 -23.00
N ARG A 68 3.64 -6.42 -22.66
CA ARG A 68 3.85 -7.60 -23.51
C ARG A 68 2.96 -7.60 -24.75
N GLU A 69 1.68 -7.25 -24.60
CA GLU A 69 0.72 -7.23 -25.72
C GLU A 69 1.05 -6.16 -26.77
N LEU A 70 1.61 -5.03 -26.34
CA LEU A 70 1.98 -3.91 -27.23
C LEU A 70 3.47 -3.89 -27.59
N ASP A 71 4.27 -4.82 -27.06
CA ASP A 71 5.74 -4.80 -27.12
C ASP A 71 6.32 -3.43 -26.72
N ALA A 72 5.74 -2.85 -25.67
CA ALA A 72 6.08 -1.52 -25.20
C ALA A 72 7.12 -1.59 -24.07
N ARG A 73 8.08 -0.67 -24.09
CA ARG A 73 8.99 -0.49 -22.95
C ARG A 73 8.21 -0.01 -21.73
N ALA A 74 8.41 -0.67 -20.60
CA ALA A 74 7.70 -0.37 -19.37
C ALA A 74 8.63 -0.38 -18.15
N VAL A 75 8.33 0.51 -17.20
CA VAL A 75 8.95 0.57 -15.88
C VAL A 75 7.84 0.68 -14.86
N VAL A 76 7.83 -0.19 -13.87
CA VAL A 76 6.83 -0.24 -12.80
C VAL A 76 7.53 -0.24 -11.46
N ALA A 77 7.05 0.59 -10.55
CA ALA A 77 7.49 0.59 -9.16
C ALA A 77 6.29 0.42 -8.22
N VAL A 78 6.33 -0.62 -7.40
CA VAL A 78 5.37 -0.88 -6.33
C VAL A 78 6.00 -0.45 -5.01
N PHE A 79 5.38 0.51 -4.34
CA PHE A 79 5.76 0.96 -3.01
C PHE A 79 4.82 0.31 -1.99
N GLY A 80 5.31 -0.61 -1.18
CA GLY A 80 4.54 -1.28 -0.12
C GLY A 80 5.07 -0.93 1.27
N SER A 81 5.14 0.37 1.60
CA SER A 81 5.75 0.87 2.84
C SER A 81 5.14 0.29 4.12
N THR A 82 3.89 -0.18 4.07
CA THR A 82 3.24 -0.86 5.20
C THR A 82 3.81 -2.25 5.46
N ALA A 83 4.17 -3.00 4.40
CA ALA A 83 4.86 -4.28 4.53
C ALA A 83 6.38 -4.12 4.64
N ASP A 84 6.89 -2.94 4.28
CA ASP A 84 8.30 -2.63 4.02
C ASP A 84 8.82 -3.45 2.84
N VAL A 85 7.96 -3.65 1.83
CA VAL A 85 8.26 -4.42 0.62
C VAL A 85 8.10 -3.52 -0.59
N HIS A 86 9.11 -3.49 -1.45
CA HIS A 86 9.10 -2.71 -2.68
C HIS A 86 9.44 -3.61 -3.86
N VAL A 87 8.83 -3.34 -5.01
CA VAL A 87 9.11 -4.07 -6.25
C VAL A 87 9.44 -3.06 -7.33
N LEU A 88 10.53 -3.30 -8.05
CA LEU A 88 10.87 -2.61 -9.29
C LEU A 88 10.86 -3.64 -10.41
N TRP A 89 10.05 -3.40 -11.43
CA TRP A 89 10.01 -4.24 -12.64
C TRP A 89 10.23 -3.39 -13.87
N MET A 90 10.98 -3.91 -14.83
CA MET A 90 11.37 -3.23 -16.05
C MET A 90 11.36 -4.18 -17.22
N ARG A 91 10.89 -3.69 -18.38
CA ARG A 91 10.94 -4.39 -19.65
C ARG A 91 11.30 -3.46 -20.79
N ASP A 92 12.18 -3.93 -21.67
CA ASP A 92 12.54 -3.28 -22.94
C ASP A 92 12.80 -4.37 -24.00
N GLY A 93 11.81 -4.60 -24.86
CA GLY A 93 11.78 -5.75 -25.78
C GLY A 93 11.85 -7.08 -25.02
N GLU A 94 12.84 -7.91 -25.37
CA GLU A 94 13.10 -9.21 -24.74
C GLU A 94 13.82 -9.10 -23.39
N ARG A 95 14.35 -7.93 -23.03
CA ARG A 95 15.05 -7.74 -21.77
C ARG A 95 14.03 -7.43 -20.68
N GLU A 96 14.04 -8.23 -19.62
CA GLU A 96 13.18 -8.08 -18.45
C GLU A 96 14.04 -8.15 -17.17
N HIS A 97 13.73 -7.30 -16.18
CA HIS A 97 14.33 -7.37 -14.85
C HIS A 97 13.28 -7.09 -13.78
N GLU A 98 13.36 -7.85 -12.70
CA GLU A 98 12.57 -7.64 -11.49
C GLU A 98 13.50 -7.62 -10.29
N ARG A 99 13.25 -6.70 -9.37
CA ARG A 99 13.89 -6.64 -8.06
C ARG A 99 12.84 -6.49 -6.97
N VAL A 100 12.91 -7.38 -5.98
CA VAL A 100 12.07 -7.34 -4.77
C VAL A 100 12.93 -6.97 -3.58
N LEU A 101 12.52 -5.93 -2.85
CA LEU A 101 13.22 -5.43 -1.66
C LEU A 101 12.35 -5.60 -0.42
N ASN A 102 12.99 -5.90 0.72
CA ASN A 102 12.35 -5.88 2.03
C ASN A 102 13.27 -5.26 3.07
N ALA A 103 12.80 -4.21 3.75
CA ALA A 103 13.54 -3.53 4.80
C ALA A 103 14.96 -3.08 4.38
N GLY A 104 15.12 -2.73 3.09
CA GLY A 104 16.38 -2.32 2.48
C GLY A 104 17.22 -3.45 1.88
N ASP A 105 16.92 -4.71 2.22
CA ASP A 105 17.63 -5.86 1.65
C ASP A 105 17.00 -6.30 0.34
N VAL A 106 17.83 -6.62 -0.66
CA VAL A 106 17.39 -7.29 -1.90
C VAL A 106 17.05 -8.73 -1.55
N MET A 107 15.77 -9.08 -1.67
CA MET A 107 15.25 -10.42 -1.38
C MET A 107 15.26 -11.31 -2.62
N ASP A 108 14.91 -10.73 -3.77
CA ASP A 108 14.93 -11.40 -5.06
C ASP A 108 15.38 -10.44 -6.17
N SER A 109 16.01 -11.00 -7.19
CA SER A 109 16.52 -10.26 -8.34
C SER A 109 16.57 -11.18 -9.55
N LEU A 110 15.65 -11.01 -10.49
CA LEU A 110 15.51 -11.82 -11.69
C LEU A 110 15.90 -10.99 -12.92
N GLY A 111 16.71 -11.55 -13.82
CA GLY A 111 17.26 -10.82 -14.97
C GLY A 111 18.47 -9.94 -14.64
N GLU A 112 19.10 -9.36 -15.66
CA GLU A 112 20.28 -8.49 -15.48
C GLU A 112 19.87 -7.03 -15.18
N PRO A 113 20.41 -6.41 -14.12
CA PRO A 113 20.03 -5.06 -13.71
C PRO A 113 20.47 -4.00 -14.73
N TRP A 114 19.75 -2.87 -14.74
CA TRP A 114 20.12 -1.74 -15.57
C TRP A 114 21.24 -0.91 -14.91
N PRO A 115 22.16 -0.29 -15.68
CA PRO A 115 23.18 0.58 -15.10
C PRO A 115 22.60 1.74 -14.28
N GLU A 116 21.47 2.30 -14.70
CA GLU A 116 20.77 3.38 -14.01
C GLU A 116 20.25 2.95 -12.63
N GLU A 117 19.79 1.71 -12.52
CA GLU A 117 19.36 1.08 -11.28
C GLU A 117 20.55 0.90 -10.34
N GLU A 118 21.64 0.27 -10.79
CA GLU A 118 22.84 0.10 -9.97
C GLU A 118 23.37 1.45 -9.45
N ALA A 119 23.36 2.48 -10.29
CA ALA A 119 23.79 3.81 -9.91
C ALA A 119 22.88 4.46 -8.85
N ALA A 120 21.56 4.22 -8.89
CA ALA A 120 20.63 4.76 -7.90
C ALA A 120 20.81 4.06 -6.54
N PHE A 121 20.84 2.73 -6.54
CA PHE A 121 21.02 1.93 -5.32
C PHE A 121 22.41 2.11 -4.68
N ALA A 122 23.42 2.55 -5.43
CA ALA A 122 24.74 2.89 -4.88
C ALA A 122 24.79 4.28 -4.21
N GLN A 123 23.88 5.19 -4.56
CA GLN A 123 23.92 6.60 -4.15
C GLN A 123 22.92 6.93 -3.04
N GLU A 124 21.74 6.30 -3.07
CA GLU A 124 20.66 6.64 -2.16
C GLU A 124 20.86 6.03 -0.77
N GLN A 125 20.51 6.83 0.25
CA GLN A 125 20.60 6.42 1.65
C GLN A 125 19.42 5.52 2.05
N PHE A 126 18.27 5.68 1.40
CA PHE A 126 17.08 4.87 1.61
C PHE A 126 16.68 4.19 0.31
N GLU A 127 16.38 2.90 0.38
CA GLU A 127 16.13 2.07 -0.79
C GLU A 127 14.77 2.35 -1.42
N SER A 128 13.79 2.85 -0.66
CA SER A 128 12.55 3.40 -1.24
C SER A 128 12.83 4.61 -2.13
N ASP A 129 13.81 5.43 -1.74
CA ASP A 129 14.21 6.60 -2.52
C ASP A 129 15.01 6.14 -3.74
N ALA A 130 15.80 5.07 -3.62
CA ALA A 130 16.45 4.41 -4.75
C ALA A 130 15.45 3.87 -5.79
N VAL A 131 14.33 3.28 -5.36
CA VAL A 131 13.28 2.81 -6.27
C VAL A 131 12.65 3.99 -7.03
N ALA A 132 12.29 5.06 -6.31
CA ALA A 132 11.71 6.26 -6.93
C ALA A 132 12.69 6.97 -7.87
N GLU A 133 13.95 7.08 -7.47
CA GLU A 133 15.03 7.67 -8.27
C GLU A 133 15.34 6.82 -9.51
N THR A 134 15.37 5.49 -9.37
CA THR A 134 15.54 4.58 -10.51
C THR A 134 14.40 4.74 -11.51
N PHE A 135 13.15 4.78 -11.02
CA PHE A 135 11.97 5.05 -11.85
C PHE A 135 12.13 6.38 -12.61
N ALA A 136 12.50 7.45 -11.91
CA ALA A 136 12.69 8.77 -12.51
C ALA A 136 13.81 8.80 -13.55
N ARG A 137 14.96 8.15 -13.29
CA ARG A 137 16.09 8.08 -14.23
C ARG A 137 15.74 7.35 -15.53
N LEU A 138 14.97 6.27 -15.41
CA LEU A 138 14.64 5.43 -16.56
C LEU A 138 13.49 5.98 -17.42
N THR A 139 12.57 6.71 -16.80
CA THR A 139 11.34 7.18 -17.45
C THR A 139 11.33 8.69 -17.71
N GLY A 140 12.17 9.45 -17.00
CA GLY A 140 12.11 10.91 -16.95
C GLY A 140 10.99 11.45 -16.06
N VAL A 141 10.18 10.59 -15.44
CA VAL A 141 9.01 10.98 -14.66
C VAL A 141 9.38 11.12 -13.18
N GLN A 142 9.35 12.34 -12.67
CA GLN A 142 9.46 12.59 -11.23
C GLN A 142 8.09 12.48 -10.55
N VAL A 143 8.02 11.72 -9.48
CA VAL A 143 6.77 11.47 -8.76
C VAL A 143 6.64 12.51 -7.65
N LEU A 144 5.44 13.07 -7.47
CA LEU A 144 5.14 14.14 -6.50
C LEU A 144 5.84 15.49 -6.76
N ASP A 145 6.35 15.73 -7.97
CA ASP A 145 6.79 17.06 -8.38
C ASP A 145 5.61 17.96 -8.80
N ASP A 146 5.88 19.25 -9.03
CA ASP A 146 4.82 20.22 -9.39
C ASP A 146 4.05 19.81 -10.65
N GLU A 147 4.73 19.18 -11.62
CA GLU A 147 4.10 18.68 -12.84
C GLU A 147 3.19 17.48 -12.58
N TRP A 148 3.60 16.54 -11.71
CA TRP A 148 2.77 15.43 -11.26
C TRP A 148 1.49 15.93 -10.58
N LEU A 149 1.64 16.89 -9.67
CA LEU A 149 0.52 17.46 -8.91
C LEU A 149 -0.45 18.26 -9.80
N ALA A 150 0.08 18.97 -10.79
CA ALA A 150 -0.73 19.69 -11.79
C ALA A 150 -1.28 18.78 -12.90
N GLY A 151 -0.77 17.54 -13.00
CA GLY A 151 -1.14 16.56 -14.01
C GLY A 151 -2.61 16.16 -13.91
N THR A 152 -3.26 16.01 -15.06
CA THR A 152 -4.61 15.44 -15.13
C THR A 152 -4.50 13.95 -15.42
N PHE A 153 -5.01 13.15 -14.50
CA PHE A 153 -5.06 11.70 -14.59
C PHE A 153 -6.49 11.26 -14.88
N HIS A 154 -6.67 10.36 -15.84
CA HIS A 154 -7.96 9.84 -16.27
C HIS A 154 -8.17 8.45 -15.67
N GLU A 155 -9.31 8.24 -15.02
CA GLU A 155 -9.67 6.91 -14.51
C GLU A 155 -9.83 5.94 -15.68
N LEU A 156 -9.29 4.72 -15.52
CA LEU A 156 -9.39 3.65 -16.49
C LEU A 156 -10.42 2.60 -16.08
N ASP A 157 -11.21 2.17 -17.05
CA ASP A 157 -11.99 0.94 -17.03
C ASP A 157 -11.12 -0.19 -17.57
N TRP A 158 -10.71 -1.10 -16.68
CA TRP A 158 -9.80 -2.19 -16.97
C TRP A 158 -10.59 -3.50 -17.07
N PRO A 159 -10.72 -4.12 -18.27
CA PRO A 159 -11.62 -5.26 -18.47
C PRO A 159 -11.19 -6.52 -17.71
N PHE A 160 -9.90 -6.60 -17.33
CA PHE A 160 -9.32 -7.73 -16.61
C PHE A 160 -9.62 -7.73 -15.09
N SER A 161 -10.18 -6.64 -14.56
CA SER A 161 -10.42 -6.46 -13.12
C SER A 161 -11.57 -7.31 -12.54
N SER A 162 -12.32 -8.06 -13.36
CA SER A 162 -13.55 -8.77 -12.94
C SER A 162 -13.52 -10.30 -12.97
N GLU A 163 -12.44 -10.97 -13.41
CA GLU A 163 -12.36 -12.45 -13.43
C GLU A 163 -11.55 -13.06 -12.27
N SER A 164 -11.87 -12.69 -11.02
CA SER A 164 -11.45 -13.49 -9.84
C SER A 164 -12.61 -14.03 -9.00
N GLU A 165 -13.85 -13.79 -9.41
CA GLU A 165 -15.03 -14.53 -8.94
C GLU A 165 -15.63 -15.31 -10.12
N SER A 166 -15.71 -16.64 -9.99
CA SER A 166 -16.36 -17.60 -10.90
C SER A 166 -15.59 -18.09 -12.14
N ARG A 167 -14.63 -19.00 -11.93
CA ARG A 167 -14.32 -20.07 -12.91
C ARG A 167 -14.00 -21.41 -12.26
N GLU A 168 -14.87 -21.86 -11.35
CA GLU A 168 -15.06 -23.30 -11.18
C GLU A 168 -16.05 -23.77 -12.24
N GLY A 169 -15.54 -24.47 -13.26
CA GLY A 169 -16.36 -25.24 -14.20
C GLY A 169 -16.12 -24.92 -15.66
N GLY A 170 -15.24 -25.68 -16.30
CA GLY A 170 -15.09 -25.66 -17.75
C GLY A 170 -13.78 -26.31 -18.22
N LEU A 171 -13.74 -27.63 -18.21
CA LEU A 171 -12.71 -28.39 -18.92
C LEU A 171 -12.82 -28.10 -20.42
N THR A 172 -11.79 -27.51 -21.00
CA THR A 172 -11.49 -27.64 -22.42
C THR A 172 -9.99 -27.87 -22.59
N GLU A 173 -9.67 -28.92 -23.33
CA GLU A 173 -8.33 -29.43 -23.61
C GLU A 173 -7.46 -28.44 -24.41
N ALA A 174 -6.16 -28.52 -24.10
CA ALA A 174 -5.01 -28.45 -24.98
C ALA A 174 -4.72 -27.14 -25.74
N ALA A 175 -3.84 -26.34 -25.12
CA ALA A 175 -2.64 -25.84 -25.80
C ALA A 175 -1.44 -26.18 -24.91
N GLU A 176 -0.41 -26.80 -25.48
CA GLU A 176 0.88 -26.95 -24.78
C GLU A 176 1.41 -25.55 -24.44
N PRO A 177 1.83 -25.27 -23.20
CA PRO A 177 2.44 -23.99 -22.88
C PRO A 177 3.75 -23.91 -23.67
N VAL A 178 3.85 -22.90 -24.54
CA VAL A 178 5.15 -22.48 -25.04
C VAL A 178 5.89 -21.97 -23.80
N ASP A 179 6.96 -22.67 -23.40
CA ASP A 179 7.97 -22.17 -22.44
C ASP A 179 8.57 -20.90 -23.05
N GLN A 180 7.91 -19.76 -22.84
CA GLN A 180 8.54 -18.47 -22.87
C GLN A 180 8.90 -18.18 -21.42
N ASP A 181 10.20 -18.21 -21.11
CA ASP A 181 10.78 -17.87 -19.81
C ASP A 181 10.54 -16.38 -19.51
N PHE A 182 9.30 -15.99 -19.21
CA PHE A 182 8.97 -14.66 -18.72
C PHE A 182 9.15 -14.59 -17.22
N ILE A 183 9.53 -13.42 -16.72
CA ILE A 183 9.52 -13.15 -15.29
C ILE A 183 8.07 -12.88 -14.88
N GLU A 184 7.40 -13.89 -14.35
CA GLU A 184 6.09 -13.72 -13.71
C GLU A 184 6.32 -13.31 -12.25
N VAL A 185 5.85 -12.12 -11.88
CA VAL A 185 5.84 -11.69 -10.48
C VAL A 185 4.94 -12.66 -9.71
N ASP A 186 5.36 -13.06 -8.50
CA ASP A 186 4.51 -13.91 -7.66
C ASP A 186 3.19 -13.19 -7.34
N ARG A 187 2.11 -13.55 -8.05
CA ARG A 187 0.76 -13.00 -7.81
C ARG A 187 0.34 -13.15 -6.35
N GLY A 188 0.81 -14.20 -5.67
CA GLY A 188 0.57 -14.41 -4.25
C GLY A 188 1.18 -13.33 -3.37
N LEU A 189 2.33 -12.77 -3.77
CA LEU A 189 2.98 -11.63 -3.13
C LEU A 189 2.16 -10.35 -3.32
N LEU A 190 1.76 -10.03 -4.55
CA LEU A 190 0.97 -8.81 -4.85
C LEU A 190 -0.40 -8.82 -4.16
N GLN A 191 -1.11 -9.95 -4.21
CA GLN A 191 -2.37 -10.12 -3.46
C GLN A 191 -2.16 -9.99 -1.95
N GLY A 192 -1.04 -10.51 -1.45
CA GLY A 192 -0.61 -10.35 -0.06
C GLY A 192 -0.41 -8.87 0.30
N MET A 193 0.29 -8.11 -0.54
CA MET A 193 0.51 -6.67 -0.39
C MET A 193 -0.81 -5.89 -0.42
N ALA A 194 -1.71 -6.19 -1.36
CA ALA A 194 -3.04 -5.57 -1.44
C ALA A 194 -3.87 -5.85 -0.17
N ALA A 195 -3.79 -7.08 0.37
CA ALA A 195 -4.45 -7.42 1.62
C ALA A 195 -3.86 -6.66 2.82
N VAL A 196 -2.53 -6.49 2.87
CA VAL A 196 -1.85 -5.68 3.89
C VAL A 196 -2.32 -4.24 3.82
N GLN A 197 -2.37 -3.64 2.63
CA GLN A 197 -2.79 -2.26 2.45
C GLN A 197 -4.24 -2.01 2.85
N ARG A 198 -5.18 -2.85 2.42
CA ARG A 198 -6.60 -2.78 2.83
C ARG A 198 -6.74 -2.87 4.35
N ALA A 199 -6.00 -3.78 4.98
CA ALA A 199 -5.97 -3.91 6.43
C ALA A 199 -5.36 -2.67 7.11
N GLY A 200 -4.32 -2.08 6.51
CA GLY A 200 -3.66 -0.87 6.98
C GLY A 200 -4.60 0.32 7.00
N LEU A 201 -5.37 0.54 5.92
CA LEU A 201 -6.38 1.60 5.85
C LEU A 201 -7.40 1.48 6.99
N ALA A 202 -7.95 0.27 7.21
CA ALA A 202 -8.90 0.03 8.28
C ALA A 202 -8.31 0.32 9.67
N VAL A 203 -7.05 -0.09 9.91
CA VAL A 203 -6.32 0.21 11.15
C VAL A 203 -6.11 1.71 11.33
N MET A 204 -5.74 2.43 10.27
CA MET A 204 -5.49 3.88 10.32
C MET A 204 -6.77 4.66 10.64
N VAL A 205 -7.90 4.29 10.02
CA VAL A 205 -9.22 4.89 10.33
C VAL A 205 -9.59 4.64 11.79
N LEU A 206 -9.43 3.41 12.28
CA LEU A 206 -9.68 3.08 13.68
C LEU A 206 -8.77 3.90 14.59
N LEU A 207 -7.45 3.86 14.42
CA LEU A 207 -6.52 4.63 15.25
C LEU A 207 -6.81 6.14 15.22
N GLY A 208 -7.19 6.71 14.08
CA GLY A 208 -7.61 8.11 13.96
C GLY A 208 -8.82 8.44 14.83
N LEU A 209 -9.86 7.59 14.82
CA LEU A 209 -10.99 7.70 15.73
C LEU A 209 -10.56 7.56 17.20
N GLY A 210 -9.57 6.71 17.47
CA GLY A 210 -8.98 6.51 18.78
C GLY A 210 -8.29 7.76 19.31
N VAL A 211 -7.50 8.43 18.47
CA VAL A 211 -6.86 9.71 18.80
C VAL A 211 -7.90 10.78 19.12
N LEU A 212 -8.98 10.88 18.32
CA LEU A 212 -10.06 11.82 18.58
C LEU A 212 -10.77 11.53 19.91
N ALA A 213 -11.03 10.25 20.21
CA ALA A 213 -11.60 9.83 21.49
C ALA A 213 -10.67 10.19 22.66
N GLU A 214 -9.36 9.97 22.51
CA GLU A 214 -8.36 10.31 23.53
C GLU A 214 -8.28 11.81 23.81
N ILE A 215 -8.33 12.64 22.77
CA ILE A 215 -8.39 14.10 22.94
C ILE A 215 -9.64 14.48 23.73
N ALA A 216 -10.80 13.89 23.41
CA ALA A 216 -12.04 14.15 24.15
C ALA A 216 -11.93 13.72 25.63
N PHE A 217 -11.39 12.53 25.91
CA PHE A 217 -11.19 12.06 27.28
C PHE A 217 -10.20 12.91 28.06
N LEU A 218 -9.11 13.36 27.43
CA LEU A 218 -8.15 14.27 28.05
C LEU A 218 -8.81 15.60 28.44
N VAL A 219 -9.60 16.19 27.53
CA VAL A 219 -10.36 17.42 27.82
C VAL A 219 -11.35 17.18 28.97
N LEU A 220 -12.08 16.06 28.98
CA LEU A 220 -13.02 15.74 30.05
C LEU A 220 -12.34 15.51 31.40
N ALA A 221 -11.21 14.79 31.43
CA ALA A 221 -10.43 14.53 32.64
C ALA A 221 -9.85 15.82 33.23
N VAL A 222 -9.42 16.77 32.39
CA VAL A 222 -8.90 18.07 32.85
C VAL A 222 -10.01 19.01 33.31
N THR A 223 -11.21 18.93 32.72
CA THR A 223 -12.26 19.94 32.93
C THR A 223 -13.34 19.56 33.93
N ARG A 224 -13.60 18.27 34.21
CA ARG A 224 -14.81 17.89 34.94
C ARG A 224 -14.69 16.78 35.98
N ASP A 225 -13.90 15.73 35.79
CA ASP A 225 -13.98 14.56 36.69
C ASP A 225 -12.78 13.60 36.60
N GLU A 226 -12.27 13.14 37.74
CA GLU A 226 -11.21 12.11 37.85
C GLU A 226 -11.74 10.70 37.51
N SER A 227 -13.05 10.55 37.30
CA SER A 227 -13.73 9.27 37.02
C SER A 227 -13.34 8.61 35.69
N PHE A 228 -12.69 9.33 34.77
CA PHE A 228 -12.29 8.82 33.45
C PHE A 228 -10.99 8.01 33.44
N GLY A 229 -10.34 7.85 34.60
CA GLY A 229 -9.17 6.97 34.77
C GLY A 229 -7.85 7.72 34.91
N VAL A 230 -6.75 6.97 35.00
CA VAL A 230 -5.41 7.55 35.14
C VAL A 230 -5.03 8.25 33.83
N PRO A 231 -4.60 9.53 33.84
CA PRO A 231 -4.29 10.26 32.61
C PRO A 231 -3.15 9.65 31.77
N LEU A 232 -2.25 8.92 32.42
CA LEU A 232 -1.02 8.41 31.79
C LEU A 232 -1.28 7.35 30.70
N PRO A 233 -2.06 6.26 30.93
CA PRO A 233 -2.44 5.32 29.87
C PRO A 233 -3.08 5.97 28.64
N HIS A 234 -3.99 6.92 28.84
CA HIS A 234 -4.66 7.69 27.79
C HIS A 234 -3.65 8.49 26.94
N LEU A 235 -2.77 9.24 27.62
CA LEU A 235 -1.69 9.98 26.97
C LEU A 235 -0.78 9.04 26.16
N VAL A 236 -0.33 7.94 26.75
CA VAL A 236 0.58 6.99 26.09
C VAL A 236 -0.07 6.36 24.87
N PHE A 237 -1.31 5.89 24.96
CA PHE A 237 -2.03 5.34 23.81
C PHE A 237 -2.27 6.42 22.75
N GLY A 238 -2.75 7.60 23.12
CA GLY A 238 -3.00 8.71 22.20
C GLY A 238 -1.75 9.13 21.44
N VAL A 239 -0.60 9.24 22.11
CA VAL A 239 0.69 9.54 21.46
C VAL A 239 1.11 8.44 20.50
N LEU A 240 1.02 7.16 20.91
CA LEU A 240 1.41 6.03 20.05
C LEU A 240 0.50 5.88 18.83
N ALA A 241 -0.81 6.02 19.03
CA ALA A 241 -1.80 6.00 17.95
C ALA A 241 -1.55 7.18 16.98
N LEU A 242 -1.32 8.38 17.50
CA LEU A 242 -0.99 9.55 16.68
C LEU A 242 0.32 9.36 15.92
N MET A 243 1.38 8.86 16.57
CA MET A 243 2.64 8.56 15.87
C MET A 243 2.47 7.51 14.78
N THR A 244 1.66 6.48 15.04
CA THR A 244 1.35 5.44 14.06
C THR A 244 0.61 6.02 12.86
N VAL A 245 -0.37 6.90 13.10
CA VAL A 245 -1.12 7.62 12.04
C VAL A 245 -0.22 8.58 11.26
N LEU A 246 0.62 9.38 11.92
CA LEU A 246 1.46 10.37 11.25
C LEU A 246 2.61 9.74 10.45
N LEU A 247 3.24 8.70 10.99
CA LEU A 247 4.37 8.06 10.33
C LEU A 247 3.91 7.14 9.19
N GLY A 248 2.72 6.54 9.29
CA GLY A 248 2.17 5.63 8.27
C GLY A 248 2.97 4.33 8.07
N ARG A 249 4.07 4.15 8.81
CA ARG A 249 4.88 2.93 8.84
C ARG A 249 4.29 1.97 9.86
N LEU A 250 3.49 1.02 9.39
CA LEU A 250 2.81 0.00 10.19
C LEU A 250 3.68 -1.27 10.29
N ASP A 251 4.94 -1.12 10.70
CA ASP A 251 5.78 -2.28 10.93
C ASP A 251 5.15 -3.18 12.03
N ALA A 252 5.36 -4.50 11.91
CA ALA A 252 4.72 -5.46 12.80
C ALA A 252 5.08 -5.23 14.29
N GLY A 253 6.25 -4.65 14.59
CA GLY A 253 6.68 -4.35 15.95
C GLY A 253 5.90 -3.19 16.56
N ARG A 254 5.75 -2.09 15.83
CA ARG A 254 4.95 -0.91 16.22
C ARG A 254 3.49 -1.28 16.38
N LEU A 255 2.93 -2.07 15.46
CA LEU A 255 1.55 -2.56 15.56
C LEU A 255 1.33 -3.36 16.85
N MET A 256 2.26 -4.25 17.19
CA MET A 256 2.19 -5.03 18.43
C MET A 256 2.33 -4.13 19.66
N TRP A 257 3.18 -3.10 19.62
CA TRP A 257 3.34 -2.16 20.72
C TRP A 257 2.11 -1.29 20.94
N THR A 258 1.51 -0.76 19.87
CA THR A 258 0.25 0.01 19.93
C THR A 258 -0.92 -0.88 20.40
N ALA A 259 -0.95 -2.16 20.01
CA ALA A 259 -1.94 -3.10 20.53
C ALA A 259 -1.76 -3.37 22.03
N ALA A 260 -0.51 -3.51 22.48
CA ALA A 260 -0.21 -3.69 23.91
C ALA A 260 -0.61 -2.47 24.73
N SER A 261 -0.34 -1.24 24.25
CA SER A 261 -0.74 -0.01 24.95
C SER A 261 -2.26 0.16 25.02
N ALA A 262 -2.98 -0.14 23.92
CA ALA A 262 -4.43 -0.20 23.92
C ALA A 262 -4.96 -1.23 24.94
N GLY A 263 -4.29 -2.38 25.08
CA GLY A 263 -4.62 -3.41 26.08
C GLY A 263 -4.45 -2.93 27.52
N VAL A 264 -3.37 -2.20 27.82
CA VAL A 264 -3.14 -1.58 29.14
C VAL A 264 -4.21 -0.54 29.45
N LEU A 265 -4.58 0.27 28.46
CA LEU A 265 -5.64 1.26 28.60
C LEU A 265 -7.01 0.59 28.84
N LEU A 266 -7.35 -0.42 28.06
CA LEU A 266 -8.56 -1.22 28.23
C LEU A 266 -8.65 -1.81 29.64
N PHE A 267 -7.56 -2.42 30.13
CA PHE A 267 -7.50 -2.95 31.49
C PHE A 267 -7.71 -1.84 32.53
N SER A 268 -7.09 -0.67 32.33
CA SER A 268 -7.26 0.48 33.22
C SER A 268 -8.72 0.94 33.28
N ILE A 269 -9.40 1.03 32.14
CA ILE A 269 -10.83 1.42 32.08
C ILE A 269 -11.72 0.40 32.81
N VAL A 270 -11.47 -0.90 32.60
CA VAL A 270 -12.25 -1.97 33.25
C VAL A 270 -12.06 -1.94 34.77
N VAL A 271 -10.82 -1.81 35.25
CA VAL A 271 -10.52 -1.82 36.69
C VAL A 271 -11.00 -0.54 37.39
N THR A 272 -10.81 0.63 36.76
CA THR A 272 -11.03 1.92 37.41
C THR A 272 -12.46 2.45 37.21
N GLY A 273 -13.03 2.20 36.03
CA GLY A 273 -14.32 2.74 35.59
C GLY A 273 -15.53 1.91 36.00
N ILE A 274 -15.48 0.59 35.76
CA ILE A 274 -16.61 -0.30 36.08
C ILE A 274 -16.75 -0.50 37.60
N ALA A 275 -15.65 -0.48 38.34
CA ALA A 275 -15.67 -0.63 39.79
C ALA A 275 -16.23 0.59 40.56
N ARG A 276 -16.41 1.74 39.90
CA ARG A 276 -16.78 3.02 40.55
C ARG A 276 -18.17 3.55 40.16
N ASP A 277 -18.99 2.78 39.44
CA ASP A 277 -20.42 3.02 39.14
C ASP A 277 -20.81 4.37 38.49
N HIS A 278 -19.84 5.16 38.03
CA HIS A 278 -20.08 6.40 37.31
C HIS A 278 -19.65 6.26 35.84
N HIS A 279 -20.53 6.64 34.90
CA HIS A 279 -20.29 6.61 33.44
C HIS A 279 -20.05 5.23 32.80
N VAL A 280 -20.59 4.15 33.40
CA VAL A 280 -20.43 2.74 32.93
C VAL A 280 -20.73 2.57 31.43
N ALA A 281 -21.75 3.23 30.89
CA ALA A 281 -22.13 3.11 29.48
C ALA A 281 -21.03 3.64 28.53
N VAL A 282 -20.46 4.81 28.81
CA VAL A 282 -19.41 5.43 27.98
C VAL A 282 -18.12 4.62 28.06
N LEU A 283 -17.73 4.22 29.28
CA LEU A 283 -16.52 3.44 29.50
C LEU A 283 -16.62 2.02 28.91
N SER A 284 -17.81 1.41 28.94
CA SER A 284 -18.05 0.11 28.29
C SER A 284 -17.99 0.23 26.76
N ALA A 285 -18.59 1.28 26.19
CA ALA A 285 -18.51 1.53 24.75
C ALA A 285 -17.05 1.75 24.31
N TYR A 286 -16.29 2.51 25.09
CA TYR A 286 -14.87 2.75 24.80
C TYR A 286 -14.01 1.49 24.98
N ALA A 287 -14.30 0.67 25.97
CA ALA A 287 -13.65 -0.63 26.16
C ALA A 287 -13.91 -1.58 24.96
N VAL A 288 -15.16 -1.64 24.46
CA VAL A 288 -15.49 -2.40 23.25
C VAL A 288 -14.73 -1.87 22.04
N TYR A 289 -14.67 -0.54 21.89
CA TYR A 289 -13.90 0.10 20.83
C TYR A 289 -12.41 -0.27 20.90
N LEU A 290 -11.77 -0.20 22.08
CA LEU A 290 -10.37 -0.60 22.24
C LEU A 290 -10.14 -2.08 21.93
N ALA A 291 -11.08 -2.96 22.28
CA ALA A 291 -11.00 -4.38 21.92
C ALA A 291 -11.02 -4.58 20.39
N VAL A 292 -11.84 -3.81 19.67
CA VAL A 292 -11.88 -3.79 18.19
C VAL A 292 -10.54 -3.28 17.62
N VAL A 293 -10.00 -2.19 18.16
CA VAL A 293 -8.69 -1.64 17.75
C VAL A 293 -7.58 -2.67 17.93
N ILE A 294 -7.51 -3.34 19.10
CA ILE A 294 -6.52 -4.39 19.38
C ILE A 294 -6.65 -5.53 18.36
N GLY A 295 -7.89 -6.01 18.12
CA GLY A 295 -8.16 -7.05 17.14
C GLY A 295 -7.69 -6.68 15.74
N ALA A 296 -7.99 -5.45 15.29
CA ALA A 296 -7.57 -4.94 13.99
C ALA A 296 -6.04 -4.83 13.85
N LEU A 297 -5.36 -4.31 14.89
CA LEU A 297 -3.90 -4.20 14.92
C LEU A 297 -3.22 -5.56 14.84
N LEU A 298 -3.69 -6.54 15.61
CA LEU A 298 -3.15 -7.90 15.60
C LEU A 298 -3.40 -8.60 14.27
N TRP A 299 -4.60 -8.46 13.71
CA TRP A 299 -4.94 -9.00 12.40
C TRP A 299 -4.06 -8.40 11.30
N HIS A 300 -3.86 -7.08 11.29
CA HIS A 300 -2.99 -6.41 10.32
C HIS A 300 -1.52 -6.85 10.48
N ALA A 301 -1.01 -6.97 11.71
CA ALA A 301 0.33 -7.48 11.97
C ALA A 301 0.53 -8.93 11.48
N GLN A 302 -0.52 -9.76 11.54
CA GLN A 302 -0.50 -11.11 10.97
C GLN A 302 -0.42 -11.09 9.44
N ARG A 303 -1.13 -10.17 8.77
CA ARG A 303 -1.04 -9.99 7.32
C ARG A 303 0.36 -9.56 6.89
N VAL A 304 0.96 -8.59 7.57
CA VAL A 304 2.36 -8.16 7.31
C VAL A 304 3.32 -9.34 7.46
N LYS A 305 3.16 -10.15 8.52
CA LYS A 305 3.98 -11.36 8.72
C LYS A 305 3.74 -12.43 7.66
N ALA A 306 2.53 -12.53 7.10
CA ALA A 306 2.23 -13.50 6.04
C ALA A 306 2.95 -13.14 4.75
N VAL A 307 2.89 -11.86 4.33
CA VAL A 307 3.61 -11.35 3.15
C VAL A 307 5.12 -11.59 3.29
N ARG A 308 5.70 -11.23 4.44
CA ARG A 308 7.12 -11.44 4.69
C ARG A 308 7.57 -12.91 4.68
N ARG A 309 6.65 -13.86 4.83
CA ARG A 309 6.96 -15.30 4.73
C ARG A 309 6.91 -15.82 3.30
N GLN A 310 6.25 -15.10 2.39
CA GLN A 310 6.22 -15.43 0.96
C GLN A 310 7.50 -15.01 0.26
N LEU A 311 8.22 -14.01 0.82
CA LEU A 311 9.49 -13.58 0.28
C LEU A 311 10.53 -14.72 0.28
N PRO A 312 11.34 -14.85 -0.79
CA PRO A 312 12.46 -15.78 -0.83
C PRO A 312 13.47 -15.46 0.28
N ARG A 313 14.27 -16.46 0.68
CA ARG A 313 15.21 -16.38 1.81
C ARG A 313 16.66 -16.33 1.35
#